data_AF-A0AAD5Q9U8-F1
#
_entry.id   AF-A0AAD5Q9U8-F1
#
_cell.length_a   1.000
_cell.length_b   1.000
_cell.length_c   1.000
_cell.angle_alpha   90.00
_cell.angle_beta   90.00
_cell.angle_gamma   90.00
#
_symmetry.space_group_name_H-M   'P 1'
#
loop_
_entity.id
_entity.type
_entity.pdbx_description
1 polymer ?
#
loop_
_entity_poly.entity_id
_entity_poly.type
_entity_poly.pdbx_seq_one_letter_code
_entity_poly.pdbx_strand_id
1 'polypeptide(L)'
;MTTAAEPPLALSRTRVLALWATTFFCHWTSAMFLLASGLAHYFISTSRYYCEVLSQRQRDLLLVSAIFIVLGALHLFRVVQLVMRSYRARALTFGFVIEAPRRPLPRKRTTHRRVTFLYTLRDKWAETFGAYGTFGIFGPHYDRRLGFREAIDVPSHLVQACYMSWYLSPEICVGVAVVVALELGSPLLLQALHARLPNYHQFLRRSDFILADVIIDTALGAVIPFYLIVRAILPYLGAQDLNINYSETSYAQTVLLMEQLVAKSPLDLFTKTVPFVFNYWTLYVLSMHASMMRRGRPANVVTVVPVGPQPTDMKSLLTTTTTAATSAFPSAPDRAAATRSATLSKTLIDSFSRFVRVLQICGACIGLSIFLTALGTSGLIIPRGDCAPGCALEYAPWVFTSCYCVVQEINCAARGITGRNISSHFAQDNHDGVSILVINRCRELVITPHLHRYSNLIGLYIYRSDVADWPATAALSPRIFRRLSFVVLVETELPRIPDGLLADLTPSLIDIEFIASPSPPTFPANLHEAWAHVTTLYIEHCGLDVFPSELLALPSIDQLSLAGNNITGLPSNISASHMMQRTRFFLLGLNPLVSLPSDLVTSRLLQLYIDFTGYIAVVC
;
A
#
# COMPACT_ATOMS: atom_id res chain seq x y z
N MET A 1 -12.71 -46.93 -5.89
CA MET A 1 -13.49 -46.32 -6.98
C MET A 1 -12.61 -46.31 -8.20
N THR A 2 -13.00 -47.06 -9.22
CA THR A 2 -12.39 -47.08 -10.54
C THR A 2 -12.31 -45.64 -11.08
N THR A 3 -11.11 -45.23 -11.49
CA THR A 3 -10.86 -43.93 -12.14
C THR A 3 -11.54 -43.94 -13.51
N ALA A 4 -12.81 -43.57 -13.56
CA ALA A 4 -13.43 -43.16 -14.80
C ALA A 4 -12.60 -41.98 -15.34
N ALA A 5 -12.00 -42.13 -16.51
CA ALA A 5 -11.27 -41.06 -17.16
C ALA A 5 -12.21 -39.85 -17.30
N GLU A 6 -11.82 -38.70 -16.76
CA GLU A 6 -12.61 -37.47 -16.93
C GLU A 6 -12.81 -37.20 -18.44
N PRO A 7 -14.02 -36.80 -18.86
CA PRO A 7 -14.31 -36.53 -20.26
C PRO A 7 -13.43 -35.37 -20.77
N PRO A 8 -13.03 -35.36 -22.06
CA PRO A 8 -12.20 -34.30 -22.61
C PRO A 8 -12.92 -32.94 -22.50
N LEU A 9 -12.33 -32.01 -21.74
CA LEU A 9 -12.89 -30.69 -21.51
C LEU A 9 -12.58 -29.74 -22.68
N ALA A 10 -13.62 -29.34 -23.41
CA ALA A 10 -13.58 -28.21 -24.32
C ALA A 10 -14.09 -26.95 -23.62
N LEU A 11 -13.25 -25.91 -23.49
CA LEU A 11 -13.67 -24.63 -22.92
C LEU A 11 -14.61 -23.90 -23.88
N SER A 12 -15.73 -23.40 -23.37
CA SER A 12 -16.62 -22.52 -24.14
C SER A 12 -15.94 -21.19 -24.47
N ARG A 13 -16.38 -20.52 -25.54
CA ARG A 13 -15.86 -19.19 -25.92
C ARG A 13 -15.98 -18.19 -24.77
N THR A 14 -17.10 -18.20 -24.06
CA THR A 14 -17.35 -17.35 -22.88
C THR A 14 -16.35 -17.62 -21.76
N ARG A 15 -16.01 -18.89 -21.50
CA ARG A 15 -15.02 -19.26 -20.48
C ARG A 15 -13.60 -18.83 -20.87
N VAL A 16 -13.24 -19.00 -22.15
CA VAL A 16 -11.96 -18.51 -22.68
C VAL A 16 -11.87 -16.99 -22.54
N LEU A 17 -12.93 -16.27 -22.89
CA LEU A 17 -13.00 -14.82 -22.74
C LEU A 17 -12.86 -14.40 -21.27
N ALA A 18 -13.61 -15.03 -20.35
CA ALA A 18 -13.55 -14.71 -18.93
C ALA A 18 -12.15 -14.92 -18.35
N LEU A 19 -11.55 -16.10 -18.59
CA LEU A 19 -10.19 -16.39 -18.14
C LEU A 19 -9.18 -15.37 -18.70
N TRP A 20 -9.31 -15.01 -19.98
CA TRP A 20 -8.39 -14.09 -20.65
C TRP A 20 -8.55 -12.68 -20.12
N ALA A 21 -9.79 -12.20 -20.00
CA ALA A 21 -10.11 -10.87 -19.51
C ALA A 21 -9.65 -10.72 -18.06
N THR A 22 -9.96 -11.67 -17.17
CA THR A 22 -9.49 -11.61 -15.78
C THR A 22 -7.96 -11.60 -15.71
N THR A 23 -7.29 -12.48 -16.47
CA THR A 23 -5.81 -12.49 -16.52
C THR A 23 -5.26 -11.15 -16.99
N PHE A 24 -5.84 -10.56 -18.04
CA PHE A 24 -5.45 -9.26 -18.57
C PHE A 24 -5.65 -8.15 -17.53
N PHE A 25 -6.85 -8.01 -16.97
CA PHE A 25 -7.20 -6.92 -16.08
C PHE A 25 -6.46 -7.03 -14.75
N CYS A 26 -6.31 -8.21 -14.16
CA CYS A 26 -5.53 -8.36 -12.93
C CYS A 26 -4.05 -8.00 -13.15
N HIS A 27 -3.42 -8.49 -14.23
CA HIS A 27 -2.03 -8.07 -14.52
C HIS A 27 -1.93 -6.58 -14.83
N TRP A 28 -2.87 -6.02 -15.60
CA TRP A 28 -2.87 -4.60 -15.95
C TRP A 28 -3.03 -3.71 -14.72
N THR A 29 -4.03 -3.97 -13.88
CA THR A 29 -4.31 -3.20 -12.66
C THR A 29 -3.14 -3.29 -11.70
N SER A 30 -2.59 -4.49 -11.45
CA SER A 30 -1.37 -4.63 -10.63
C SER A 30 -0.19 -3.86 -11.23
N ALA A 31 0.02 -3.92 -12.54
CA ALA A 31 1.11 -3.21 -13.20
C ALA A 31 0.98 -1.69 -13.03
N MET A 32 -0.20 -1.13 -13.32
CA MET A 32 -0.43 0.31 -13.23
C MET A 32 -0.27 0.80 -11.79
N PHE A 33 -0.86 0.09 -10.82
CA PHE A 33 -0.73 0.44 -9.41
C PHE A 33 0.73 0.37 -8.93
N LEU A 34 1.46 -0.70 -9.22
CA LEU A 34 2.85 -0.87 -8.80
C LEU A 34 3.78 0.15 -9.46
N LEU A 35 3.61 0.43 -10.75
CA LEU A 35 4.41 1.44 -11.45
C LEU A 35 4.13 2.85 -10.93
N ALA A 36 2.85 3.22 -10.78
CA ALA A 36 2.46 4.52 -10.23
C ALA A 36 3.00 4.70 -8.80
N SER A 37 2.81 3.68 -7.95
CA SER A 37 3.33 3.67 -6.58
C SER A 37 4.85 3.76 -6.57
N GLY A 38 5.56 3.01 -7.43
CA GLY A 38 7.01 3.07 -7.54
C GLY A 38 7.54 4.45 -7.96
N LEU A 39 6.87 5.11 -8.91
CA LEU A 39 7.17 6.48 -9.32
C LEU A 39 6.88 7.49 -8.20
N ALA A 40 5.78 7.32 -7.46
CA ALA A 40 5.46 8.18 -6.31
C ALA A 40 6.54 8.09 -5.23
N HIS A 41 7.02 6.88 -4.90
CA HIS A 41 8.12 6.71 -3.93
C HIS A 41 9.41 7.37 -4.41
N TYR A 42 9.72 7.27 -5.71
CA TYR A 42 10.86 7.98 -6.30
C TYR A 42 10.69 9.49 -6.16
N PHE A 43 9.54 10.03 -6.52
CA PHE A 43 9.24 11.47 -6.41
C PHE A 43 9.39 11.96 -4.96
N ILE A 44 8.78 11.28 -3.99
CA ILE A 44 8.89 11.61 -2.55
C ILE A 44 10.37 11.60 -2.13
N SER A 45 11.15 10.62 -2.59
CA SER A 45 12.58 10.52 -2.26
C SER A 45 13.43 11.67 -2.80
N THR A 46 12.94 12.46 -3.76
CA THR A 46 13.66 13.65 -4.27
C THR A 46 13.49 14.88 -3.38
N SER A 47 12.47 14.90 -2.52
CA SER A 47 12.16 16.01 -1.63
C SER A 47 12.49 15.65 -0.18
N ARG A 48 13.42 16.39 0.43
CA ARG A 48 13.73 16.24 1.86
C ARG A 48 12.50 16.53 2.72
N TYR A 49 11.72 17.55 2.36
CA TYR A 49 10.49 17.92 3.05
C TYR A 49 9.53 16.74 3.17
N TYR A 50 9.16 16.11 2.04
CA TYR A 50 8.21 14.98 2.08
C TYR A 50 8.79 13.74 2.77
N CYS A 51 10.11 13.53 2.72
CA CYS A 51 10.74 12.46 3.49
C CYS A 51 10.57 12.68 4.99
N GLU A 52 10.79 13.89 5.48
CA GLU A 52 10.66 14.22 6.91
C GLU A 52 9.19 14.20 7.37
N VAL A 53 8.25 14.78 6.60
CA VAL A 53 6.79 14.73 6.90
C VAL A 53 6.30 13.29 7.06
N LEU A 54 6.75 12.38 6.20
CA LEU A 54 6.36 10.96 6.25
C LEU A 54 7.25 10.13 7.18
N SER A 55 8.21 10.77 7.87
CA SER A 55 9.20 10.13 8.75
C SER A 55 9.96 8.98 8.06
N GLN A 56 10.34 9.18 6.80
CA GLN A 56 11.01 8.19 5.95
C GLN A 56 12.44 8.58 5.61
N ARG A 57 13.29 7.56 5.48
CA ARG A 57 14.63 7.74 4.93
C ARG A 57 14.58 7.66 3.41
N GLN A 58 15.29 8.59 2.77
CA GLN A 58 15.41 8.63 1.31
C GLN A 58 15.87 7.30 0.70
N ARG A 59 16.85 6.62 1.31
CA ARG A 59 17.38 5.33 0.83
C ARG A 59 16.33 4.21 0.85
N ASP A 60 15.48 4.21 1.87
CA ASP A 60 14.45 3.19 2.03
C ASP A 60 13.35 3.39 0.97
N LEU A 61 12.95 4.64 0.72
CA LEU A 61 12.02 4.98 -0.36
C LEU A 61 12.54 4.59 -1.75
N LEU A 62 13.83 4.80 -2.03
CA LEU A 62 14.45 4.38 -3.30
C LEU A 62 14.44 2.86 -3.47
N LEU A 63 14.70 2.10 -2.39
CA LEU A 63 14.62 0.65 -2.42
C LEU A 63 13.18 0.18 -2.70
N VAL A 64 12.19 0.74 -2.01
CA VAL A 64 10.78 0.43 -2.21
C VAL A 64 10.35 0.77 -3.64
N SER A 65 10.76 1.94 -4.15
CA SER A 65 10.53 2.35 -5.53
C SER A 65 11.05 1.32 -6.52
N ALA A 66 12.30 0.86 -6.36
CA ALA A 66 12.89 -0.14 -7.23
C ALA A 66 12.12 -1.48 -7.21
N ILE A 67 11.73 -1.97 -6.03
CA ILE A 67 10.96 -3.20 -5.88
C ILE A 67 9.62 -3.10 -6.62
N PHE A 68 8.91 -2.00 -6.42
CA PHE A 68 7.60 -1.77 -7.02
C PHE A 68 7.69 -1.62 -8.54
N ILE A 69 8.67 -0.89 -9.05
CA ILE A 69 8.91 -0.74 -10.50
C ILE A 69 9.23 -2.10 -11.13
N VAL A 70 10.09 -2.91 -10.51
CA VAL A 70 10.44 -4.24 -11.05
C VAL A 70 9.21 -5.16 -11.08
N LEU A 71 8.44 -5.23 -9.99
CA LEU A 71 7.22 -6.04 -9.95
C LEU A 71 6.19 -5.54 -10.98
N GLY A 72 5.97 -4.22 -11.06
CA GLY A 72 5.07 -3.62 -12.03
C GLY A 72 5.47 -3.92 -13.48
N ALA A 73 6.77 -3.84 -13.80
CA ALA A 73 7.32 -4.18 -15.11
C ALA A 73 7.12 -5.67 -15.45
N LEU A 74 7.25 -6.58 -14.49
CA LEU A 74 6.97 -8.00 -14.69
C LEU A 74 5.50 -8.24 -15.06
N HIS A 75 4.56 -7.64 -14.34
CA HIS A 75 3.13 -7.73 -14.67
C HIS A 75 2.83 -7.10 -16.04
N LEU A 76 3.39 -5.93 -16.34
CA LEU A 76 3.20 -5.26 -17.64
C LEU A 76 3.73 -6.11 -18.80
N PHE A 77 4.89 -6.73 -18.62
CA PHE A 77 5.45 -7.65 -19.59
C PHE A 77 4.49 -8.80 -19.91
N ARG A 78 3.76 -9.33 -18.92
CA ARG A 78 2.73 -10.36 -19.14
C ARG A 78 1.54 -9.83 -19.92
N VAL A 79 1.08 -8.61 -19.65
CA VAL A 79 0.02 -7.97 -20.45
C VAL A 79 0.44 -7.85 -21.92
N VAL A 80 1.63 -7.30 -22.18
CA VAL A 80 2.17 -7.15 -23.54
C VAL A 80 2.28 -8.52 -24.24
N GLN A 81 2.79 -9.54 -23.54
CA GLN A 81 2.84 -10.90 -24.08
C GLN A 81 1.46 -11.47 -24.43
N LEU A 82 0.48 -11.27 -23.55
CA LEU A 82 -0.89 -11.76 -23.69
C LEU A 82 -1.57 -11.12 -24.91
N VAL A 83 -1.46 -9.81 -25.05
CA VAL A 83 -2.03 -9.02 -26.15
C VAL A 83 -1.34 -9.33 -27.47
N MET A 84 -0.01 -9.23 -27.55
CA MET A 84 0.74 -9.44 -28.79
C MET A 84 0.52 -10.84 -29.38
N ARG A 85 0.46 -11.87 -28.53
CA ARG A 85 0.24 -13.24 -29.00
C ARG A 85 -1.20 -13.46 -29.43
N SER A 86 -2.17 -12.91 -28.72
CA SER A 86 -3.58 -13.01 -29.11
C SER A 86 -3.83 -12.30 -30.44
N TYR A 87 -3.20 -11.15 -30.64
CA TYR A 87 -3.20 -10.42 -31.91
C TYR A 87 -2.59 -11.26 -33.05
N ARG A 88 -1.36 -11.80 -32.87
CA ARG A 88 -0.70 -12.65 -33.87
C ARG A 88 -1.48 -13.91 -34.20
N ALA A 89 -2.13 -14.52 -33.21
CA ALA A 89 -2.93 -15.73 -33.39
C ALA A 89 -4.35 -15.45 -33.92
N ARG A 90 -4.74 -14.17 -34.07
CA ARG A 90 -6.12 -13.74 -34.40
C ARG A 90 -7.19 -14.41 -33.51
N ALA A 91 -6.82 -14.71 -32.27
CA ALA A 91 -7.65 -15.41 -31.29
C ALA A 91 -7.07 -15.24 -29.88
N LEU A 92 -7.92 -15.23 -28.85
CA LEU A 92 -7.49 -15.09 -27.45
C LEU A 92 -6.57 -16.24 -27.03
N THR A 93 -5.31 -15.95 -26.74
CA THR A 93 -4.28 -16.93 -26.31
C THR A 93 -3.61 -16.46 -25.03
N PHE A 94 -3.17 -17.40 -24.19
CA PHE A 94 -2.66 -17.11 -22.85
C PHE A 94 -1.13 -16.99 -22.74
N GLY A 95 -0.40 -17.11 -23.85
CA GLY A 95 1.06 -17.02 -23.86
C GLY A 95 1.78 -18.21 -23.20
N PHE A 96 3.01 -18.45 -23.65
CA PHE A 96 3.90 -19.61 -23.39
C PHE A 96 3.33 -21.01 -23.69
N VAL A 97 3.89 -21.62 -24.73
CA VAL A 97 4.16 -23.05 -24.76
C VAL A 97 5.65 -23.17 -25.01
N ILE A 98 6.43 -23.38 -23.95
CA ILE A 98 7.60 -24.25 -24.13
C ILE A 98 6.97 -25.56 -24.55
N GLU A 99 7.33 -26.04 -25.74
CA GLU A 99 6.87 -27.29 -26.33
C GLU A 99 6.44 -28.29 -25.25
N ALA A 100 5.23 -28.84 -25.41
CA ALA A 100 4.67 -29.85 -24.53
C ALA A 100 5.78 -30.76 -23.97
N PRO A 101 5.77 -31.14 -22.69
CA PRO A 101 6.73 -32.12 -22.21
C PRO A 101 6.61 -33.31 -23.13
N ARG A 102 7.58 -33.47 -24.05
CA ARG A 102 7.75 -34.73 -24.75
C ARG A 102 7.88 -35.69 -23.60
N ARG A 103 6.98 -36.68 -23.51
CA ARG A 103 7.14 -37.83 -22.60
C ARG A 103 8.65 -38.10 -22.54
N PRO A 104 9.28 -38.19 -21.36
CA PRO A 104 10.69 -38.57 -21.31
C PRO A 104 10.79 -39.82 -22.15
N LEU A 105 11.44 -39.70 -23.32
CA LEU A 105 11.64 -40.83 -24.21
C LEU A 105 12.33 -41.88 -23.34
N PRO A 106 11.88 -43.14 -23.37
CA PRO A 106 12.52 -44.19 -22.58
C PRO A 106 14.01 -44.07 -22.82
N ARG A 107 14.76 -43.88 -21.73
CA ARG A 107 16.16 -43.46 -21.70
C ARG A 107 16.99 -44.40 -22.56
N LYS A 108 17.08 -44.14 -23.87
CA LYS A 108 18.05 -44.80 -24.73
C LYS A 108 19.38 -44.22 -24.33
N ARG A 109 20.17 -45.04 -23.63
CA ARG A 109 21.60 -44.85 -23.38
C ARG A 109 22.26 -44.47 -24.71
N THR A 110 22.38 -43.17 -24.95
CA THR A 110 23.25 -42.63 -25.98
C THR A 110 24.02 -41.50 -25.35
N THR A 111 25.30 -41.54 -25.65
CA THR A 111 26.43 -40.91 -25.02
C THR A 111 26.40 -39.38 -25.18
N HIS A 112 26.84 -38.70 -24.12
CA HIS A 112 27.31 -37.32 -24.06
C HIS A 112 26.64 -36.28 -24.99
N ARG A 113 25.60 -35.61 -24.47
CA ARG A 113 25.36 -34.19 -24.76
C ARG A 113 25.35 -33.43 -23.44
N ARG A 114 26.15 -32.36 -23.34
CA ARG A 114 26.13 -31.43 -22.20
C ARG A 114 24.71 -30.88 -22.09
N VAL A 115 23.90 -31.46 -21.19
CA VAL A 115 22.59 -30.93 -20.85
C VAL A 115 22.85 -29.65 -20.05
N THR A 116 22.57 -28.50 -20.66
CA THR A 116 22.77 -27.20 -20.03
C THR A 116 21.95 -27.13 -18.75
N PHE A 117 22.53 -26.63 -17.64
CA PHE A 117 21.88 -26.46 -16.34
C PHE A 117 20.44 -25.88 -16.43
N LEU A 118 20.21 -24.96 -17.36
CA LEU A 118 18.91 -24.35 -17.65
C LEU A 118 17.84 -25.36 -18.10
N TYR A 119 18.19 -26.40 -18.85
CA TYR A 119 17.25 -27.45 -19.24
C TYR A 119 16.83 -28.31 -18.05
N THR A 120 17.79 -28.67 -17.18
CA THR A 120 17.49 -29.44 -15.96
C THR A 120 16.62 -28.64 -15.00
N LEU A 121 16.86 -27.33 -14.86
CA LEU A 121 16.03 -26.45 -14.05
C LEU A 121 14.59 -26.38 -14.61
N ARG A 122 14.46 -26.23 -15.93
CA ARG A 122 13.18 -26.18 -16.64
C ARG A 122 12.37 -27.48 -16.54
N ASP A 123 13.02 -28.63 -16.67
CA ASP A 123 12.32 -29.92 -16.63
C ASP A 123 11.88 -30.25 -15.20
N LYS A 124 12.73 -30.03 -14.19
CA LYS A 124 12.32 -30.08 -12.77
C LYS A 124 11.19 -29.11 -12.47
N TRP A 125 11.22 -27.94 -13.10
CA TRP A 125 10.19 -26.95 -12.97
C TRP A 125 8.83 -27.44 -13.51
N ALA A 126 8.83 -28.05 -14.71
CA ALA A 126 7.64 -28.65 -15.30
C ALA A 126 7.12 -29.86 -14.50
N GLU A 127 8.01 -30.70 -13.95
CA GLU A 127 7.65 -31.83 -13.08
C GLU A 127 7.01 -31.38 -11.76
N THR A 128 7.45 -30.24 -11.22
CA THR A 128 6.98 -29.79 -9.92
C THR A 128 5.73 -28.91 -10.03
N PHE A 129 5.64 -28.04 -11.03
CA PHE A 129 4.58 -27.02 -11.15
C PHE A 129 3.94 -26.91 -12.55
N GLY A 130 4.33 -27.76 -13.49
CA GLY A 130 3.62 -27.91 -14.76
C GLY A 130 2.22 -28.51 -14.55
N ALA A 131 1.46 -28.70 -15.64
CA ALA A 131 0.03 -29.06 -15.53
C ALA A 131 -0.31 -30.23 -14.63
N TYR A 132 0.43 -31.30 -14.86
CA TYR A 132 0.31 -32.57 -14.16
C TYR A 132 1.44 -32.76 -13.15
N GLY A 133 2.23 -31.70 -12.91
CA GLY A 133 3.29 -31.73 -11.92
C GLY A 133 2.73 -31.81 -10.50
N THR A 134 3.59 -32.11 -9.54
CA THR A 134 3.20 -32.36 -8.14
C THR A 134 2.27 -31.29 -7.55
N PHE A 135 2.56 -30.01 -7.80
CA PHE A 135 1.80 -28.84 -7.35
C PHE A 135 1.08 -28.09 -8.50
N GLY A 136 0.90 -28.76 -9.65
CA GLY A 136 0.14 -28.26 -10.80
C GLY A 136 -1.37 -28.24 -10.57
N ILE A 137 -2.15 -27.65 -11.49
CA ILE A 137 -3.62 -27.56 -11.34
C ILE A 137 -4.30 -28.93 -11.40
N PHE A 138 -3.68 -29.93 -12.04
CA PHE A 138 -4.14 -31.33 -12.05
C PHE A 138 -3.30 -32.21 -11.11
N GLY A 139 -2.37 -31.61 -10.38
CA GLY A 139 -1.47 -32.32 -9.48
C GLY A 139 -2.16 -32.81 -8.20
N PRO A 140 -1.59 -33.82 -7.53
CA PRO A 140 -2.09 -34.36 -6.28
C PRO A 140 -1.94 -33.40 -5.09
N HIS A 141 -1.09 -32.37 -5.19
CA HIS A 141 -0.84 -31.41 -4.11
C HIS A 141 -1.25 -29.97 -4.45
N TYR A 142 -2.16 -29.79 -5.42
CA TYR A 142 -2.76 -28.49 -5.74
C TYR A 142 -3.32 -27.78 -4.48
N ASP A 143 -4.13 -28.49 -3.70
CA ASP A 143 -4.80 -27.90 -2.53
C ASP A 143 -3.81 -27.47 -1.44
N ARG A 144 -2.64 -28.13 -1.35
CA ARG A 144 -1.56 -27.73 -0.43
C ARG A 144 -0.86 -26.45 -0.89
N ARG A 145 -0.64 -26.30 -2.19
CA ARG A 145 -0.08 -25.06 -2.76
C ARG A 145 -1.02 -23.89 -2.54
N LEU A 146 -2.32 -24.09 -2.79
CA LEU A 146 -3.32 -23.06 -2.56
C LEU A 146 -3.38 -22.70 -1.07
N GLY A 147 -3.47 -23.68 -0.18
CA GLY A 147 -3.46 -23.44 1.28
C GLY A 147 -2.21 -22.72 1.78
N PHE A 148 -1.02 -23.00 1.21
CA PHE A 148 0.20 -22.27 1.54
C PHE A 148 0.14 -20.80 1.14
N ARG A 149 -0.41 -20.50 -0.03
CA ARG A 149 -0.60 -19.12 -0.49
C ARG A 149 -1.59 -18.39 0.41
N GLU A 150 -2.76 -18.97 0.65
CA GLU A 150 -3.82 -18.40 1.51
C GLU A 150 -3.30 -18.12 2.93
N ALA A 151 -2.43 -18.99 3.47
CA ALA A 151 -1.80 -18.80 4.77
C ALA A 151 -0.85 -17.59 4.85
N ILE A 152 -0.53 -16.95 3.72
CA ILE A 152 0.33 -15.76 3.64
C ILE A 152 -0.45 -14.56 3.09
N ASP A 153 -1.21 -14.73 2.02
CA ASP A 153 -1.98 -13.64 1.38
C ASP A 153 -3.08 -13.11 2.30
N VAL A 154 -3.89 -14.00 2.88
CA VAL A 154 -5.01 -13.58 3.75
C VAL A 154 -4.52 -12.81 4.98
N PRO A 155 -3.50 -13.27 5.74
CA PRO A 155 -2.92 -12.45 6.81
C PRO A 155 -2.33 -11.13 6.30
N SER A 156 -1.70 -11.12 5.12
CA SER A 156 -1.13 -9.89 4.54
C SER A 156 -2.20 -8.86 4.25
N HIS A 157 -3.31 -9.27 3.62
CA HIS A 157 -4.46 -8.40 3.38
C HIS A 157 -5.16 -7.98 4.67
N LEU A 158 -5.29 -8.86 5.67
CA LEU A 158 -5.85 -8.51 6.98
C LEU A 158 -5.02 -7.45 7.70
N VAL A 159 -3.68 -7.58 7.68
CA VAL A 159 -2.77 -6.57 8.26
C VAL A 159 -2.94 -5.24 7.54
N GLN A 160 -2.94 -5.24 6.21
CA GLN A 160 -3.11 -4.01 5.42
C GLN A 160 -4.50 -3.40 5.61
N ALA A 161 -5.56 -4.20 5.67
CA ALA A 161 -6.93 -3.73 5.91
C ALA A 161 -7.10 -3.15 7.31
N CYS A 162 -6.46 -3.77 8.32
CA CYS A 162 -6.41 -3.23 9.67
C CYS A 162 -5.71 -1.87 9.67
N TYR A 163 -4.53 -1.73 9.06
CA TYR A 163 -3.84 -0.44 8.94
C TYR A 163 -4.67 0.60 8.18
N MET A 164 -5.30 0.23 7.07
CA MET A 164 -6.20 1.10 6.32
C MET A 164 -7.33 1.64 7.20
N SER A 165 -7.93 0.81 8.07
CA SER A 165 -9.07 1.23 8.88
C SER A 165 -8.81 2.46 9.76
N TRP A 166 -7.55 2.73 10.12
CA TRP A 166 -7.14 3.91 10.90
C TRP A 166 -7.14 5.22 10.11
N TYR A 167 -7.20 5.16 8.78
CA TYR A 167 -7.07 6.32 7.89
C TYR A 167 -8.27 6.51 6.96
N LEU A 168 -9.38 5.81 7.24
CA LEU A 168 -10.53 5.76 6.35
C LEU A 168 -11.79 6.32 7.00
N SER A 169 -12.59 7.00 6.16
CA SER A 169 -13.96 7.36 6.50
C SER A 169 -14.80 6.11 6.74
N PRO A 170 -15.87 6.21 7.55
CA PRO A 170 -16.68 5.05 7.90
C PRO A 170 -17.20 4.23 6.72
N GLU A 171 -17.63 4.90 5.63
CA GLU A 171 -18.21 4.24 4.45
C GLU A 171 -17.18 3.37 3.73
N ILE A 172 -15.97 3.90 3.53
CA ILE A 172 -14.90 3.15 2.88
C ILE A 172 -14.46 2.01 3.79
N CYS A 173 -14.37 2.27 5.09
CA CYS A 173 -13.95 1.27 6.07
C CYS A 173 -14.85 0.02 6.05
N VAL A 174 -16.18 0.22 5.93
CA VAL A 174 -17.14 -0.87 5.73
C VAL A 174 -16.94 -1.55 4.38
N GLY A 175 -16.69 -0.79 3.31
CA GLY A 175 -16.37 -1.33 1.98
C GLY A 175 -15.16 -2.27 1.99
N VAL A 176 -14.06 -1.88 2.66
CA VAL A 176 -12.88 -2.73 2.85
C VAL A 176 -13.23 -4.00 3.63
N ALA A 177 -14.04 -3.89 4.69
CA ALA A 177 -14.47 -5.02 5.49
C ALA A 177 -15.31 -6.03 4.68
N VAL A 178 -16.15 -5.56 3.76
CA VAL A 178 -16.90 -6.42 2.82
C VAL A 178 -15.94 -7.22 1.95
N VAL A 179 -14.91 -6.60 1.38
CA VAL A 179 -13.97 -7.30 0.49
C VAL A 179 -13.13 -8.32 1.27
N VAL A 180 -12.70 -8.00 2.49
CA VAL A 180 -12.02 -8.96 3.39
C VAL A 180 -12.95 -10.13 3.77
N ALA A 181 -14.24 -9.86 4.01
CA ALA A 181 -15.22 -10.91 4.27
C ALA A 181 -15.43 -11.82 3.05
N LEU A 182 -15.38 -11.25 1.83
CA LEU A 182 -15.42 -12.02 0.59
C LEU A 182 -14.18 -12.88 0.41
N GLU A 183 -12.99 -12.38 0.76
CA GLU A 183 -11.76 -13.20 0.71
C GLU A 183 -11.90 -14.47 1.55
N LEU A 184 -12.28 -14.29 2.82
CA LEU A 184 -12.43 -15.37 3.79
C LEU A 184 -13.63 -16.29 3.50
N GLY A 185 -14.69 -15.76 2.89
CA GLY A 185 -15.95 -16.47 2.63
C GLY A 185 -16.07 -17.11 1.25
N SER A 186 -15.34 -16.61 0.24
CA SER A 186 -15.44 -17.08 -1.14
C SER A 186 -15.14 -18.57 -1.31
N PRO A 187 -14.22 -19.20 -0.56
CA PRO A 187 -13.94 -20.61 -0.76
C PRO A 187 -15.13 -21.50 -0.37
N LEU A 188 -15.79 -21.18 0.74
CA LEU A 188 -16.97 -21.90 1.21
C LEU A 188 -18.17 -21.68 0.27
N LEU A 189 -18.36 -20.43 -0.19
CA LEU A 189 -19.42 -20.07 -1.11
C LEU A 189 -19.29 -20.82 -2.44
N LEU A 190 -18.10 -20.82 -3.05
CA LEU A 190 -17.84 -21.54 -4.29
C LEU A 190 -18.01 -23.05 -4.14
N GLN A 191 -17.55 -23.62 -3.02
CA GLN A 191 -17.77 -25.04 -2.73
C GLN A 191 -19.27 -25.38 -2.65
N ALA A 192 -20.07 -24.56 -1.98
CA ALA A 192 -21.52 -24.74 -1.88
C ALA A 192 -22.22 -24.61 -3.24
N LEU A 193 -21.80 -23.66 -4.08
CA LEU A 193 -22.31 -23.48 -5.44
C LEU A 193 -21.95 -24.66 -6.34
N HIS A 194 -20.70 -25.10 -6.34
CA HIS A 194 -20.24 -26.25 -7.13
C HIS A 194 -20.89 -27.57 -6.69
N ALA A 195 -21.23 -27.71 -5.41
CA ALA A 195 -21.96 -28.87 -4.91
C ALA A 195 -23.36 -29.03 -5.53
N ARG A 196 -23.97 -27.93 -6.01
CA ARG A 196 -25.25 -27.93 -6.73
C ARG A 196 -25.11 -28.32 -8.21
N LEU A 197 -23.89 -28.42 -8.73
CA LEU A 197 -23.60 -28.73 -10.14
C LEU A 197 -23.01 -30.15 -10.26
N PRO A 198 -23.86 -31.19 -10.40
CA PRO A 198 -23.37 -32.55 -10.59
C PRO A 198 -22.54 -32.65 -11.87
N ASN A 199 -21.44 -33.41 -11.83
CA ASN A 199 -20.50 -33.61 -12.94
C ASN A 199 -19.74 -32.35 -13.41
N TYR A 200 -19.66 -31.29 -12.59
CA TYR A 200 -18.85 -30.13 -12.91
C TYR A 200 -17.34 -30.48 -12.91
N HIS A 201 -16.65 -30.20 -14.02
CA HIS A 201 -15.27 -30.66 -14.26
C HIS A 201 -14.28 -30.13 -13.20
N GLN A 202 -13.32 -30.96 -12.76
CA GLN A 202 -12.37 -30.57 -11.70
C GLN A 202 -11.55 -29.31 -12.05
N PHE A 203 -11.05 -29.23 -13.29
CA PHE A 203 -10.39 -28.00 -13.78
C PHE A 203 -11.26 -26.75 -13.60
N LEU A 204 -12.54 -26.82 -13.99
CA LEU A 204 -13.43 -25.65 -13.95
C LEU A 204 -13.67 -25.19 -12.50
N ARG A 205 -13.81 -26.15 -11.56
CA ARG A 205 -13.85 -25.85 -10.13
C ARG A 205 -12.61 -25.09 -9.70
N ARG A 206 -11.42 -25.66 -9.94
CA ARG A 206 -10.14 -25.06 -9.53
C ARG A 206 -9.91 -23.70 -10.19
N SER A 207 -10.30 -23.52 -11.46
CA SER A 207 -10.20 -22.23 -12.13
C SER A 207 -11.16 -21.18 -11.58
N ASP A 208 -12.38 -21.56 -11.18
CA ASP A 208 -13.32 -20.61 -10.56
C ASP A 208 -12.78 -20.09 -9.23
N PHE A 209 -12.18 -20.96 -8.39
CA PHE A 209 -11.50 -20.54 -7.17
C PHE A 209 -10.38 -19.55 -7.46
N ILE A 210 -9.46 -19.91 -8.37
CA ILE A 210 -8.34 -19.02 -8.75
C ILE A 210 -8.84 -17.66 -9.25
N LEU A 211 -9.91 -17.64 -10.05
CA LEU A 211 -10.44 -16.39 -10.58
C LEU A 211 -11.01 -15.51 -9.47
N ALA A 212 -11.80 -16.07 -8.56
CA ALA A 212 -12.37 -15.31 -7.45
C ALA A 212 -11.27 -14.76 -6.53
N ASP A 213 -10.36 -15.63 -6.11
CA ASP A 213 -9.22 -15.29 -5.25
C ASP A 213 -8.35 -14.17 -5.87
N VAL A 214 -7.86 -14.33 -7.09
CA VAL A 214 -7.01 -13.30 -7.72
C VAL A 214 -7.76 -11.98 -7.94
N ILE A 215 -9.07 -12.01 -8.19
CA ILE A 215 -9.88 -10.78 -8.32
C ILE A 215 -9.95 -10.05 -6.97
N ILE A 216 -10.23 -10.77 -5.88
CA ILE A 216 -10.33 -10.18 -4.54
C ILE A 216 -8.96 -9.68 -4.08
N ASP A 217 -7.89 -10.46 -4.28
CA ASP A 217 -6.52 -10.04 -3.98
C ASP A 217 -6.13 -8.78 -4.76
N THR A 218 -6.48 -8.71 -6.05
CA THR A 218 -6.22 -7.51 -6.86
C THR A 218 -7.02 -6.32 -6.34
N ALA A 219 -8.25 -6.56 -5.86
CA ALA A 219 -9.09 -5.51 -5.29
C ALA A 219 -8.49 -4.94 -4.00
N LEU A 220 -8.08 -5.81 -3.06
CA LEU A 220 -7.46 -5.44 -1.79
C LEU A 220 -6.07 -4.83 -1.96
N GLY A 221 -5.25 -5.43 -2.82
CA GLY A 221 -3.85 -5.03 -3.01
C GLY A 221 -3.66 -3.80 -3.91
N ALA A 222 -4.52 -3.59 -4.92
CA ALA A 222 -4.32 -2.53 -5.92
C ALA A 222 -5.53 -1.61 -6.11
N VAL A 223 -6.74 -2.13 -6.29
CA VAL A 223 -7.90 -1.28 -6.66
C VAL A 223 -8.26 -0.33 -5.53
N ILE A 224 -8.41 -0.84 -4.31
CA ILE A 224 -8.76 -0.03 -3.15
C ILE A 224 -7.66 1.01 -2.86
N PRO A 225 -6.38 0.64 -2.69
CA PRO A 225 -5.31 1.62 -2.49
C PRO A 225 -5.23 2.67 -3.61
N PHE A 226 -5.37 2.26 -4.87
CA PHE A 226 -5.36 3.20 -6.00
C PHE A 226 -6.54 4.19 -5.93
N TYR A 227 -7.74 3.69 -5.64
CA TYR A 227 -8.93 4.55 -5.45
C TYR A 227 -8.71 5.59 -4.35
N LEU A 228 -8.10 5.19 -3.22
CA LEU A 228 -7.79 6.09 -2.12
C LEU A 228 -6.82 7.20 -2.51
N ILE A 229 -5.75 6.85 -3.22
CA ILE A 229 -4.74 7.81 -3.70
C ILE A 229 -5.38 8.77 -4.70
N VAL A 230 -6.16 8.27 -5.66
CA VAL A 230 -6.86 9.12 -6.63
C VAL A 230 -7.82 10.06 -5.90
N ARG A 231 -8.59 9.56 -4.92
CA ARG A 231 -9.50 10.39 -4.13
C ARG A 231 -8.75 11.49 -3.37
N ALA A 232 -7.55 11.20 -2.84
CA ALA A 232 -6.73 12.17 -2.13
C ALA A 232 -6.16 13.25 -3.07
N ILE A 233 -5.72 12.86 -4.27
CA ILE A 233 -5.03 13.76 -5.21
C ILE A 233 -6.02 14.55 -6.09
N LEU A 234 -7.20 13.99 -6.39
CA LEU A 234 -8.17 14.58 -7.32
C LEU A 234 -8.55 16.04 -6.98
N PRO A 235 -8.77 16.43 -5.71
CA PRO A 235 -8.98 17.83 -5.34
C PRO A 235 -7.85 18.74 -5.80
N TYR A 236 -6.59 18.32 -5.68
CA TYR A 236 -5.41 19.09 -6.06
C TYR A 236 -5.19 19.18 -7.58
N LEU A 237 -5.67 18.19 -8.35
CA LEU A 237 -5.59 18.23 -9.82
C LEU A 237 -6.74 19.02 -10.47
N GLY A 238 -7.91 19.02 -9.83
CA GLY A 238 -9.12 19.67 -10.32
C GLY A 238 -9.30 21.11 -9.85
N ALA A 239 -8.62 21.53 -8.78
CA ALA A 239 -8.80 22.84 -8.21
C ALA A 239 -7.96 23.91 -8.92
N GLN A 240 -8.67 24.84 -9.54
CA GLN A 240 -8.21 26.23 -9.71
C GLN A 240 -8.30 27.02 -8.39
N ASP A 241 -8.84 26.40 -7.33
CA ASP A 241 -9.04 27.00 -6.02
C ASP A 241 -7.82 26.76 -5.13
N LEU A 242 -6.96 27.78 -5.03
CA LEU A 242 -5.75 27.77 -4.19
C LEU A 242 -6.06 27.48 -2.70
N ASN A 243 -7.33 27.63 -2.28
CA ASN A 243 -7.77 27.39 -0.91
C ASN A 243 -7.70 25.91 -0.48
N ILE A 244 -7.69 24.94 -1.41
CA ILE A 244 -7.60 23.52 -1.04
C ILE A 244 -6.25 23.19 -0.39
N ASN A 245 -5.18 23.90 -0.77
CA ASN A 245 -3.86 23.73 -0.15
C ASN A 245 -3.86 24.08 1.34
N TYR A 246 -4.79 24.92 1.79
CA TYR A 246 -4.91 25.38 3.17
C TYR A 246 -6.06 24.70 3.95
N SER A 247 -6.79 23.78 3.33
CA SER A 247 -7.81 22.99 4.03
C SER A 247 -7.14 21.97 4.94
N GLU A 248 -7.31 22.12 6.26
CA GLU A 248 -6.67 21.29 7.28
C GLU A 248 -7.14 19.83 7.17
N THR A 249 -8.42 19.63 6.85
CA THR A 249 -9.00 18.30 6.66
C THR A 249 -8.49 17.63 5.38
N SER A 250 -8.37 18.37 4.28
CA SER A 250 -7.84 17.85 3.01
C SER A 250 -6.36 17.50 3.13
N TYR A 251 -5.58 18.34 3.81
CA TYR A 251 -4.17 18.09 4.10
C TYR A 251 -4.00 16.85 5.01
N ALA A 252 -4.76 16.76 6.11
CA ALA A 252 -4.75 15.59 6.99
C ALA A 252 -5.04 14.29 6.23
N GLN A 253 -6.13 14.28 5.44
CA GLN A 253 -6.50 13.12 4.63
C GLN A 253 -5.37 12.74 3.67
N THR A 254 -4.74 13.71 3.01
CA THR A 254 -3.66 13.46 2.06
C THR A 254 -2.45 12.85 2.75
N VAL A 255 -1.96 13.44 3.85
CA VAL A 255 -0.79 12.91 4.58
C VAL A 255 -1.06 11.49 5.08
N LEU A 256 -2.22 11.25 5.69
CA LEU A 256 -2.57 9.94 6.25
C LEU A 256 -2.76 8.86 5.17
N LEU A 257 -3.33 9.21 4.02
CA LEU A 257 -3.44 8.29 2.88
C LEU A 257 -2.08 8.04 2.19
N MET A 258 -1.19 9.03 2.15
CA MET A 258 0.18 8.84 1.66
C MET A 258 0.99 7.93 2.59
N GLU A 259 0.76 8.00 3.90
CA GLU A 259 1.36 7.08 4.87
C GLU A 259 0.95 5.62 4.66
N GLN A 260 -0.23 5.37 4.08
CA GLN A 260 -0.64 4.02 3.69
C GLN A 260 0.15 3.51 2.48
N LEU A 261 0.46 4.40 1.52
CA LEU A 261 1.20 4.06 0.32
C LEU A 261 2.66 3.66 0.64
N VAL A 262 3.27 4.36 1.60
CA VAL A 262 4.66 4.15 2.00
C VAL A 262 4.81 2.89 2.84
N ALA A 263 5.90 2.14 2.62
CA ALA A 263 6.25 1.00 3.46
C ALA A 263 7.06 1.46 4.69
N LYS A 264 6.41 1.47 5.87
CA LYS A 264 7.02 1.97 7.12
C LYS A 264 7.95 0.97 7.81
N SER A 265 7.87 -0.31 7.44
CA SER A 265 8.69 -1.38 8.00
C SER A 265 8.91 -2.52 6.99
N PRO A 266 9.87 -3.44 7.24
CA PRO A 266 10.05 -4.61 6.39
C PRO A 266 8.81 -5.51 6.32
N LEU A 267 8.06 -5.64 7.42
CA LEU A 267 6.80 -6.41 7.46
C LEU A 267 5.71 -5.73 6.62
N ASP A 268 5.62 -4.41 6.70
CA ASP A 268 4.69 -3.62 5.91
C ASP A 268 5.03 -3.71 4.41
N LEU A 269 6.31 -3.62 4.05
CA LEU A 269 6.77 -3.86 2.67
C LEU A 269 6.44 -5.27 2.19
N PHE A 270 6.66 -6.28 3.03
CA PHE A 270 6.37 -7.68 2.71
C PHE A 270 4.88 -7.87 2.42
N THR A 271 4.02 -7.44 3.34
CA THR A 271 2.56 -7.60 3.21
C THR A 271 1.97 -6.80 2.03
N LYS A 272 2.61 -5.69 1.63
CA LYS A 272 2.26 -4.93 0.41
C LYS A 272 2.70 -5.60 -0.89
N THR A 273 3.77 -6.40 -0.89
CA THR A 273 4.39 -6.92 -2.12
C THR A 273 4.11 -8.40 -2.38
N VAL A 274 3.96 -9.21 -1.34
CA VAL A 274 3.76 -10.66 -1.47
C VAL A 274 2.50 -11.04 -2.26
N PRO A 275 1.34 -10.34 -2.12
CA PRO A 275 0.14 -10.71 -2.88
C PRO A 275 0.33 -10.48 -4.38
N PHE A 276 1.10 -9.47 -4.79
CA PHE A 276 1.43 -9.25 -6.20
C PHE A 276 2.31 -10.37 -6.77
N VAL A 277 3.29 -10.84 -6.00
CA VAL A 277 4.14 -11.96 -6.40
C VAL A 277 3.32 -13.23 -6.59
N PHE A 278 2.42 -13.54 -5.65
CA PHE A 278 1.57 -14.72 -5.76
C PHE A 278 0.50 -14.59 -6.85
N ASN A 279 -0.11 -13.41 -7.04
CA ASN A 279 -1.01 -13.15 -8.16
C ASN A 279 -0.33 -13.31 -9.51
N TYR A 280 0.87 -12.73 -9.67
CA TYR A 280 1.68 -12.92 -10.87
C TYR A 280 1.87 -14.40 -11.18
N TRP A 281 2.25 -15.14 -10.15
CA TRP A 281 2.55 -16.54 -10.23
C TRP A 281 1.34 -17.40 -10.58
N THR A 282 0.23 -17.18 -9.88
CA THR A 282 -1.02 -17.92 -10.06
C THR A 282 -1.59 -17.67 -11.45
N LEU A 283 -1.62 -16.43 -11.93
CA LEU A 283 -2.08 -16.11 -13.28
C LEU A 283 -1.18 -16.67 -14.37
N TYR A 284 0.14 -16.64 -14.17
CA TYR A 284 1.09 -17.28 -15.09
C TYR A 284 0.83 -18.79 -15.20
N VAL A 285 0.67 -19.44 -14.06
CA VAL A 285 0.34 -20.87 -13.99
C VAL A 285 -1.00 -21.11 -14.68
N LEU A 286 -2.08 -20.41 -14.34
CA LEU A 286 -3.39 -20.55 -14.97
C LEU A 286 -3.31 -20.41 -16.50
N SER A 287 -2.55 -19.44 -16.98
CA SER A 287 -2.29 -19.19 -18.41
C SER A 287 -1.62 -20.37 -19.12
N MET A 288 -0.67 -21.04 -18.46
CA MET A 288 -0.04 -22.27 -18.98
C MET A 288 -1.08 -23.36 -19.18
N HIS A 289 -1.95 -23.55 -18.18
CA HIS A 289 -2.94 -24.62 -18.18
C HIS A 289 -4.04 -24.39 -19.22
N ALA A 290 -4.57 -23.16 -19.30
CA ALA A 290 -5.55 -22.78 -20.31
C ALA A 290 -5.01 -23.00 -21.74
N SER A 291 -3.71 -22.71 -21.96
CA SER A 291 -3.05 -22.94 -23.25
C SER A 291 -2.91 -24.41 -23.62
N MET A 292 -2.67 -25.30 -22.64
CA MET A 292 -2.57 -26.74 -22.87
C MET A 292 -3.91 -27.36 -23.27
N MET A 293 -5.01 -26.97 -22.64
CA MET A 293 -6.33 -27.51 -22.97
C MET A 293 -6.82 -27.09 -24.36
N ARG A 294 -6.40 -25.92 -24.86
CA ARG A 294 -6.71 -25.48 -26.22
C ARG A 294 -6.00 -26.30 -27.31
N ARG A 295 -4.89 -26.97 -27.00
CA ARG A 295 -4.12 -27.80 -27.95
C ARG A 295 -4.63 -29.24 -28.11
N GLY A 296 -5.79 -29.57 -27.53
CA GLY A 296 -6.48 -30.84 -27.76
C GLY A 296 -6.99 -31.00 -29.20
N ARG A 297 -6.07 -31.25 -30.14
CA ARG A 297 -6.12 -32.14 -31.31
C ARG A 297 -4.95 -31.81 -32.27
N PRO A 298 -3.87 -32.61 -32.28
CA PRO A 298 -3.39 -33.18 -33.52
C PRO A 298 -4.25 -34.41 -33.82
N ALA A 299 -4.77 -34.51 -35.05
CA ALA A 299 -5.28 -35.78 -35.55
C ALA A 299 -4.13 -36.81 -35.41
N ASN A 300 -4.44 -37.96 -34.82
CA ASN A 300 -3.54 -39.06 -34.48
C ASN A 300 -2.80 -38.86 -33.14
N VAL A 301 -3.32 -39.47 -32.05
CA VAL A 301 -2.58 -40.32 -31.09
C VAL A 301 -3.51 -40.80 -29.95
N VAL A 302 -3.25 -42.05 -29.58
CA VAL A 302 -3.94 -43.04 -28.73
C VAL A 302 -4.23 -42.59 -27.29
N THR A 303 -5.35 -43.08 -26.75
CA THR A 303 -5.81 -43.04 -25.36
C THR A 303 -4.73 -43.50 -24.36
N VAL A 304 -4.47 -42.67 -23.34
CA VAL A 304 -3.63 -43.07 -22.20
C VAL A 304 -4.54 -43.53 -21.06
N VAL A 305 -4.60 -44.84 -20.85
CA VAL A 305 -5.11 -45.44 -19.61
C VAL A 305 -4.09 -45.15 -18.50
N PRO A 306 -4.49 -44.80 -17.27
CA PRO A 306 -3.56 -44.74 -16.15
C PRO A 306 -3.04 -46.15 -15.88
N VAL A 307 -1.75 -46.37 -16.10
CA VAL A 307 -1.09 -47.61 -15.70
C VAL A 307 -1.01 -47.61 -14.17
N GLY A 308 -2.01 -48.23 -13.52
CA GLY A 308 -1.72 -49.00 -12.31
C GLY A 308 -0.72 -50.11 -12.65
N PRO A 309 0.04 -50.64 -11.68
CA PRO A 309 1.11 -51.61 -11.97
C PRO A 309 0.50 -52.80 -12.71
N GLN A 310 0.83 -52.97 -13.99
CA GLN A 310 0.38 -54.12 -14.76
C GLN A 310 1.39 -55.26 -14.67
N PRO A 311 0.89 -56.50 -14.58
CA PRO A 311 1.69 -57.71 -14.51
C PRO A 311 2.38 -57.93 -15.86
N THR A 312 3.68 -58.21 -15.84
CA THR A 312 4.47 -58.52 -17.03
C THR A 312 3.94 -59.75 -17.76
N ASP A 313 3.57 -59.57 -19.03
CA ASP A 313 3.35 -60.65 -20.00
C ASP A 313 4.62 -61.47 -20.19
N MET A 314 4.54 -62.76 -19.89
CA MET A 314 5.50 -63.75 -20.37
C MET A 314 4.75 -64.72 -21.30
N LYS A 315 4.66 -64.36 -22.58
CA LYS A 315 4.35 -65.27 -23.67
C LYS A 315 5.31 -65.04 -24.81
N SER A 316 6.45 -65.74 -24.77
CA SER A 316 7.28 -66.08 -25.93
C SER A 316 8.49 -66.90 -25.46
N LEU A 317 8.33 -68.22 -25.35
CA LEU A 317 9.24 -69.20 -25.96
C LEU A 317 8.69 -70.62 -25.72
N LEU A 318 8.20 -71.23 -26.79
CA LEU A 318 8.05 -72.68 -26.90
C LEU A 318 9.39 -73.23 -27.38
N THR A 319 10.06 -74.03 -26.54
CA THR A 319 10.82 -75.23 -26.96
C THR A 319 11.30 -76.00 -25.72
N THR A 320 10.87 -77.27 -25.62
CA THR A 320 11.58 -78.46 -25.06
C THR A 320 12.38 -78.27 -23.77
N THR A 321 12.15 -78.99 -22.66
CA THR A 321 12.18 -80.46 -22.50
C THR A 321 11.74 -80.82 -21.08
N THR A 322 11.22 -82.04 -20.93
CA THR A 322 10.80 -82.73 -19.71
C THR A 322 11.91 -82.87 -18.66
N THR A 323 11.61 -82.60 -17.38
CA THR A 323 12.00 -83.43 -16.21
C THR A 323 11.33 -82.92 -14.93
N ALA A 324 10.83 -83.85 -14.13
CA ALA A 324 10.17 -83.63 -12.84
C ALA A 324 11.14 -83.29 -11.71
N ALA A 325 10.75 -82.39 -10.80
CA ALA A 325 11.18 -82.41 -9.39
C ALA A 325 10.27 -81.52 -8.52
N THR A 326 9.77 -82.11 -7.45
CA THR A 326 9.02 -81.57 -6.31
C THR A 326 9.79 -80.51 -5.50
N SER A 327 9.14 -79.39 -5.12
CA SER A 327 9.35 -78.77 -3.80
C SER A 327 8.32 -77.67 -3.48
N ALA A 328 7.59 -77.88 -2.38
CA ALA A 328 7.06 -76.93 -1.40
C ALA A 328 6.59 -75.51 -1.82
N PHE A 329 5.31 -75.24 -1.59
CA PHE A 329 4.72 -73.91 -1.45
C PHE A 329 5.46 -73.03 -0.41
N PRO A 330 5.66 -71.73 -0.70
CA PRO A 330 5.55 -70.68 0.29
C PRO A 330 4.27 -69.86 0.08
N SER A 331 3.62 -69.56 1.20
CA SER A 331 2.45 -68.72 1.39
C SER A 331 2.52 -67.34 0.71
N ALA A 332 1.36 -66.89 0.24
CA ALA A 332 1.11 -65.57 -0.36
C ALA A 332 1.54 -64.40 0.55
N PRO A 333 2.14 -63.31 0.00
CA PRO A 333 2.33 -62.08 0.75
C PRO A 333 1.06 -61.21 0.75
N ASP A 334 0.52 -61.03 1.96
CA ASP A 334 -0.10 -59.83 2.53
C ASP A 334 -0.93 -58.88 1.65
N ARG A 335 -2.10 -59.35 1.20
CA ARG A 335 -3.23 -58.45 0.86
C ARG A 335 -3.63 -57.55 2.06
N ALA A 336 -3.40 -57.98 3.29
CA ALA A 336 -3.78 -57.22 4.49
C ALA A 336 -2.96 -55.92 4.68
N ALA A 337 -1.67 -55.91 4.32
CA ALA A 337 -0.81 -54.73 4.45
C ALA A 337 -1.14 -53.65 3.40
N ALA A 338 -1.40 -54.05 2.15
CA ALA A 338 -1.85 -53.14 1.09
C ALA A 338 -3.25 -52.55 1.40
N THR A 339 -4.15 -53.36 1.98
CA THR A 339 -5.49 -52.91 2.36
C THR A 339 -5.45 -51.97 3.57
N ARG A 340 -4.57 -52.21 4.56
CA ARG A 340 -4.32 -51.29 5.69
C ARG A 340 -3.69 -49.97 5.25
N SER A 341 -2.72 -49.99 4.34
CA SER A 341 -2.12 -48.77 3.77
C SER A 341 -3.15 -47.93 2.99
N ALA A 342 -4.01 -48.57 2.19
CA ALA A 342 -5.08 -47.92 1.46
C ALA A 342 -6.20 -47.37 2.36
N THR A 343 -6.54 -48.07 3.46
CA THR A 343 -7.49 -47.55 4.45
C THR A 343 -6.90 -46.40 5.24
N LEU A 344 -5.66 -46.51 5.74
CA LEU A 344 -4.97 -45.44 6.46
C LEU A 344 -4.85 -44.16 5.61
N SER A 345 -4.49 -44.31 4.32
CA SER A 345 -4.44 -43.21 3.36
C SER A 345 -5.81 -42.55 3.16
N LYS A 346 -6.89 -43.34 3.05
CA LYS A 346 -8.26 -42.83 2.90
C LYS A 346 -8.75 -42.10 4.16
N THR A 347 -8.49 -42.64 5.36
CA THR A 347 -8.85 -41.99 6.63
C THR A 347 -8.10 -40.68 6.83
N LEU A 348 -6.83 -40.60 6.43
CA LEU A 348 -6.02 -39.38 6.47
C LEU A 348 -6.54 -38.33 5.48
N ILE A 349 -6.94 -38.72 4.27
CA ILE A 349 -7.54 -37.82 3.26
C ILE A 349 -8.90 -37.29 3.73
N ASP A 350 -9.77 -38.15 4.29
CA ASP A 350 -11.08 -37.76 4.81
C ASP A 350 -10.96 -36.87 6.07
N SER A 351 -9.94 -37.10 6.90
CA SER A 351 -9.61 -36.23 8.03
C SER A 351 -9.14 -34.85 7.55
N PHE A 352 -8.23 -34.82 6.57
CA PHE A 352 -7.73 -33.58 5.98
C PHE A 352 -8.84 -32.77 5.28
N SER A 353 -9.73 -33.42 4.53
CA SER A 353 -10.85 -32.74 3.87
C SER A 353 -11.84 -32.14 4.88
N ARG A 354 -12.12 -32.84 5.99
CA ARG A 354 -12.94 -32.30 7.08
C ARG A 354 -12.26 -31.11 7.74
N PHE A 355 -10.96 -31.21 8.01
CA PHE A 355 -10.17 -30.12 8.59
C PHE A 355 -10.20 -28.85 7.71
N VAL A 356 -9.98 -28.98 6.40
CA VAL A 356 -10.05 -27.84 5.46
C VAL A 356 -11.44 -27.21 5.44
N ARG A 357 -12.50 -28.02 5.48
CA ARG A 357 -13.88 -27.50 5.51
C ARG A 357 -14.18 -26.74 6.81
N VAL A 358 -13.68 -27.24 7.96
CA VAL A 358 -13.77 -26.52 9.24
C VAL A 358 -13.03 -25.18 9.15
N LEU A 359 -11.82 -25.16 8.60
CA LEU A 359 -11.05 -23.92 8.42
C LEU A 359 -11.79 -22.90 7.54
N GLN A 360 -12.42 -23.34 6.46
CA GLN A 360 -13.22 -22.49 5.58
C GLN A 360 -14.47 -21.94 6.28
N ILE A 361 -15.15 -22.75 7.09
CA ILE A 361 -16.28 -22.29 7.90
C ILE A 361 -15.81 -21.26 8.94
N CYS A 362 -14.73 -21.55 9.65
CA CYS A 362 -14.13 -20.61 10.60
C CYS A 362 -13.73 -19.30 9.91
N GLY A 363 -13.09 -19.38 8.74
CA GLY A 363 -12.74 -18.22 7.92
C GLY A 363 -13.96 -17.39 7.56
N ALA A 364 -15.01 -18.01 7.00
CA ALA A 364 -16.25 -17.32 6.65
C ALA A 364 -16.93 -16.67 7.87
N CYS A 365 -16.92 -17.33 9.03
CA CYS A 365 -17.43 -16.76 10.28
C CYS A 365 -16.59 -15.55 10.72
N ILE A 366 -15.26 -15.63 10.66
CA ILE A 366 -14.36 -14.51 10.98
C ILE A 366 -14.61 -13.34 10.02
N GLY A 367 -14.71 -13.59 8.72
CA GLY A 367 -15.01 -12.57 7.72
C GLY A 367 -16.34 -11.87 7.98
N LEU A 368 -17.38 -12.64 8.29
CA LEU A 368 -18.68 -12.10 8.68
C LEU A 368 -18.59 -11.27 9.97
N SER A 369 -17.84 -11.74 10.98
CA SER A 369 -17.62 -10.99 12.21
C SER A 369 -16.90 -9.66 11.94
N ILE A 370 -15.85 -9.64 11.12
CA ILE A 370 -15.14 -8.40 10.74
C ILE A 370 -16.11 -7.42 10.07
N PHE A 371 -16.92 -7.88 9.12
CA PHE A 371 -17.90 -7.05 8.45
C PHE A 371 -18.95 -6.48 9.43
N LEU A 372 -19.53 -7.33 10.29
CA LEU A 372 -20.53 -6.90 11.25
C LEU A 372 -19.95 -5.93 12.29
N THR A 373 -18.71 -6.16 12.74
CA THR A 373 -18.01 -5.23 13.63
C THR A 373 -17.76 -3.90 12.93
N ALA A 374 -17.20 -3.88 11.73
CA ALA A 374 -16.97 -2.65 10.98
C ALA A 374 -18.27 -1.87 10.71
N LEU A 375 -19.35 -2.58 10.39
CA LEU A 375 -20.66 -1.98 10.16
C LEU A 375 -21.25 -1.40 11.46
N GLY A 376 -21.17 -2.14 12.56
CA GLY A 376 -21.65 -1.70 13.87
C GLY A 376 -20.85 -0.53 14.43
N THR A 377 -19.52 -0.52 14.23
CA THR A 377 -18.67 0.59 14.67
C THR A 377 -18.74 1.77 13.72
N SER A 378 -19.16 1.64 12.46
CA SER A 378 -19.11 2.74 11.47
C SER A 378 -19.98 3.96 11.77
N GLY A 379 -21.03 3.84 12.60
CA GLY A 379 -22.01 4.92 12.75
C GLY A 379 -23.12 4.93 11.69
N LEU A 380 -23.03 4.10 10.64
CA LEU A 380 -23.98 4.10 9.52
C LEU A 380 -25.34 3.46 9.85
N ILE A 381 -25.35 2.48 10.76
CA ILE A 381 -26.57 1.78 11.19
C ILE A 381 -26.91 2.12 12.64
N ILE A 382 -25.90 2.10 13.50
CA ILE A 382 -26.02 2.46 14.91
C ILE A 382 -25.31 3.81 15.05
N PRO A 383 -26.02 4.91 15.36
CA PRO A 383 -25.38 6.20 15.57
C PRO A 383 -24.26 6.07 16.61
N ARG A 384 -23.07 6.57 16.28
CA ARG A 384 -22.02 6.76 17.28
C ARG A 384 -22.52 7.79 18.29
N GLY A 385 -22.10 7.66 19.55
CA GLY A 385 -22.25 8.77 20.50
C GLY A 385 -21.58 10.02 19.92
N ASP A 386 -22.11 11.19 20.26
CA ASP A 386 -21.62 12.46 19.71
C ASP A 386 -20.10 12.61 19.92
N CYS A 387 -19.39 12.92 18.84
CA CYS A 387 -17.97 13.25 18.93
C CYS A 387 -17.74 14.49 19.79
N ALA A 388 -16.51 14.64 20.29
CA ALA A 388 -16.07 15.87 20.92
C ALA A 388 -16.43 17.08 20.03
N PRO A 389 -17.13 18.11 20.56
CA PRO A 389 -17.47 19.30 19.78
C PRO A 389 -16.28 19.84 18.99
N GLY A 390 -16.46 20.16 17.72
CA GLY A 390 -15.38 20.63 16.86
C GLY A 390 -14.48 19.54 16.27
N CYS A 391 -14.87 18.27 16.35
CA CYS A 391 -14.24 17.26 15.50
C CYS A 391 -14.57 17.55 14.02
N ALA A 392 -13.56 17.94 13.25
CA ALA A 392 -13.71 18.32 11.85
C ALA A 392 -13.49 17.13 10.89
N LEU A 393 -12.81 16.08 11.37
CA LEU A 393 -12.59 14.85 10.60
C LEU A 393 -12.63 13.62 11.50
N GLU A 394 -13.54 12.70 11.18
CA GLU A 394 -13.77 11.46 11.90
C GLU A 394 -13.38 10.25 11.07
N TYR A 395 -12.73 9.27 11.70
CA TYR A 395 -12.42 7.97 11.11
C TYR A 395 -13.02 6.80 11.89
N ALA A 396 -12.93 5.60 11.32
CA ALA A 396 -13.58 4.39 11.82
C ALA A 396 -12.63 3.19 11.93
N PRO A 397 -11.56 3.26 12.74
CA PRO A 397 -10.72 2.09 12.98
C PRO A 397 -11.54 0.92 13.52
N TRP A 398 -11.27 -0.29 13.02
CA TRP A 398 -12.07 -1.49 13.35
C TRP A 398 -12.02 -1.89 14.83
N VAL A 399 -11.07 -1.33 15.59
CA VAL A 399 -10.83 -1.66 17.00
C VAL A 399 -11.47 -0.69 18.00
N PHE A 400 -12.04 0.44 17.54
CA PHE A 400 -12.69 1.42 18.41
C PHE A 400 -14.20 1.47 18.19
N THR A 401 -14.93 1.56 19.29
CA THR A 401 -16.39 1.73 19.31
C THR A 401 -16.81 3.17 19.63
N SER A 402 -15.90 3.98 20.16
CA SER A 402 -16.07 5.41 20.41
C SER A 402 -15.69 6.25 19.19
N CYS A 403 -16.06 7.52 19.18
CA CYS A 403 -15.62 8.46 18.15
C CYS A 403 -14.07 8.52 18.08
N TYR A 404 -13.54 8.51 16.85
CA TYR A 404 -12.10 8.64 16.57
C TYR A 404 -11.86 9.92 15.76
N CYS A 405 -11.50 10.99 16.47
CA CYS A 405 -11.27 12.30 15.87
C CYS A 405 -9.81 12.46 15.42
N VAL A 406 -9.61 12.86 14.17
CA VAL A 406 -8.29 13.05 13.57
C VAL A 406 -7.91 14.53 13.49
N VAL A 407 -8.88 15.38 13.13
CA VAL A 407 -8.70 16.83 13.09
C VAL A 407 -9.64 17.43 14.13
N GLN A 408 -9.06 17.99 15.19
CA GLN A 408 -9.81 18.59 16.27
C GLN A 408 -9.68 20.12 16.21
N GLU A 409 -10.81 20.81 16.10
CA GLU A 409 -10.89 22.26 16.27
C GLU A 409 -11.36 22.61 17.68
N ILE A 410 -10.64 23.53 18.33
CA ILE A 410 -11.05 24.18 19.56
C ILE A 410 -11.27 25.66 19.24
N ASN A 411 -12.52 25.98 18.94
CA ASN A 411 -12.96 27.34 18.67
C ASN A 411 -13.43 28.01 19.98
N CYS A 412 -12.60 28.88 20.55
CA CYS A 412 -12.89 29.49 21.86
C CYS A 412 -14.15 30.37 21.81
N ALA A 413 -14.32 31.15 20.74
CA ALA A 413 -15.49 32.01 20.56
C ALA A 413 -16.79 31.21 20.45
N ALA A 414 -16.81 30.12 19.67
CA ALA A 414 -17.99 29.27 19.54
C ALA A 414 -18.34 28.53 20.85
N ARG A 415 -17.33 28.22 21.68
CA ARG A 415 -17.51 27.56 22.98
C ARG A 415 -17.77 28.53 24.13
N GLY A 416 -17.72 29.85 23.89
CA GLY A 416 -17.88 30.86 24.93
C GLY A 416 -16.78 30.85 25.99
N ILE A 417 -15.56 30.44 25.62
CA ILE A 417 -14.40 30.37 26.52
C ILE A 417 -13.32 31.37 26.11
N THR A 418 -12.43 31.69 27.05
CA THR A 418 -11.21 32.45 26.77
C THR A 418 -10.03 31.51 26.56
N GLY A 419 -8.97 32.00 25.91
CA GLY A 419 -7.77 31.24 25.65
C GLY A 419 -7.01 30.81 26.91
N ARG A 420 -7.18 31.49 28.04
CA ARG A 420 -6.64 31.05 29.35
C ARG A 420 -7.26 29.74 29.85
N ASN A 421 -8.53 29.52 29.50
CA ASN A 421 -9.29 28.34 29.94
C ASN A 421 -9.26 27.20 28.91
N ILE A 422 -8.48 27.31 27.83
CA ILE A 422 -8.45 26.30 26.77
C ILE A 422 -7.99 24.92 27.27
N SER A 423 -7.15 24.90 28.31
CA SER A 423 -6.53 23.68 28.83
C SER A 423 -7.53 22.66 29.40
N SER A 424 -8.64 23.12 30.00
CA SER A 424 -9.71 22.24 30.48
C SER A 424 -10.48 21.55 29.35
N HIS A 425 -10.35 22.08 28.13
CA HIS A 425 -11.01 21.58 26.93
C HIS A 425 -10.12 20.67 26.07
N PHE A 426 -8.86 20.49 26.47
CA PHE A 426 -8.00 19.42 25.96
C PHE A 426 -8.34 18.05 26.57
N ALA A 427 -9.60 17.81 26.94
CA ALA A 427 -10.08 16.61 27.64
C ALA A 427 -11.47 16.18 27.12
N GLN A 428 -11.53 15.60 25.92
CA GLN A 428 -12.70 14.94 25.36
C GLN A 428 -12.23 13.74 24.52
N ASP A 429 -12.97 12.65 24.64
CA ASP A 429 -12.51 11.28 24.44
C ASP A 429 -11.71 11.09 23.13
N ASN A 430 -10.48 10.57 23.30
CA ASN A 430 -9.53 10.12 22.28
C ASN A 430 -8.51 11.14 21.72
N HIS A 431 -7.71 11.75 22.61
CA HIS A 431 -6.56 12.60 22.26
C HIS A 431 -5.49 11.91 21.42
N ASP A 432 -5.33 10.59 21.58
CA ASP A 432 -4.31 9.81 20.87
C ASP A 432 -4.58 9.73 19.37
N GLY A 433 -5.84 9.93 18.93
CA GLY A 433 -6.18 9.93 17.52
C GLY A 433 -5.95 11.25 16.78
N VAL A 434 -5.81 12.35 17.52
CA VAL A 434 -5.71 13.68 16.91
C VAL A 434 -4.34 13.86 16.29
N SER A 435 -4.32 14.01 14.97
CA SER A 435 -3.13 14.26 14.15
C SER A 435 -2.98 15.74 13.81
N ILE A 436 -4.08 16.50 13.74
CA ILE A 436 -4.05 17.95 13.57
C ILE A 436 -4.91 18.60 14.64
N LEU A 437 -4.32 19.55 15.38
CA LEU A 437 -5.03 20.40 16.31
C LEU A 437 -5.17 21.80 15.72
N VAL A 438 -6.38 22.33 15.76
CA VAL A 438 -6.71 23.68 15.30
C VAL A 438 -7.21 24.48 16.51
N ILE A 439 -6.49 25.53 16.88
CA ILE A 439 -6.90 26.47 17.92
C ILE A 439 -7.41 27.73 17.21
N ASN A 440 -8.66 28.10 17.44
CA ASN A 440 -9.31 29.14 16.64
C ASN A 440 -10.03 30.17 17.52
N ARG A 441 -9.90 31.44 17.16
CA ARG A 441 -10.60 32.58 17.79
C ARG A 441 -10.45 32.63 19.32
N CYS A 442 -9.24 32.42 19.82
CA CYS A 442 -8.93 32.43 21.24
C CYS A 442 -8.24 33.74 21.66
N ARG A 443 -8.93 34.55 22.48
CA ARG A 443 -8.36 35.76 23.10
C ARG A 443 -7.58 35.40 24.36
N GLU A 444 -6.48 36.09 24.62
CA GLU A 444 -5.58 35.81 25.75
C GLU A 444 -5.19 34.32 25.83
N LEU A 445 -4.80 33.75 24.70
CA LEU A 445 -4.43 32.35 24.55
C LEU A 445 -3.15 32.05 25.33
N VAL A 446 -3.27 31.09 26.24
CA VAL A 446 -2.14 30.55 27.01
C VAL A 446 -1.95 29.09 26.62
N ILE A 447 -0.86 28.80 25.91
CA ILE A 447 -0.50 27.41 25.59
C ILE A 447 0.14 26.79 26.82
N THR A 448 -0.43 25.70 27.32
CA THR A 448 0.02 25.03 28.56
C THR A 448 0.57 23.64 28.26
N PRO A 449 1.29 23.00 29.22
CA PRO A 449 1.76 21.62 29.05
C PRO A 449 0.64 20.58 28.82
N HIS A 450 -0.63 20.95 29.02
CA HIS A 450 -1.76 20.09 28.65
C HIS A 450 -1.81 19.78 27.14
N LEU A 451 -1.17 20.61 26.29
CA LEU A 451 -0.98 20.32 24.87
C LEU A 451 -0.25 18.98 24.65
N HIS A 452 0.61 18.56 25.59
CA HIS A 452 1.36 17.29 25.50
C HIS A 452 0.48 16.04 25.50
N ARG A 453 -0.82 16.15 25.81
CA ARG A 453 -1.78 15.06 25.63
C ARG A 453 -1.93 14.64 24.17
N TYR A 454 -1.74 15.56 23.23
CA TYR A 454 -1.81 15.28 21.80
C TYR A 454 -0.44 14.82 21.27
N SER A 455 0.08 13.71 21.79
CA SER A 455 1.44 13.25 21.46
C SER A 455 1.62 12.81 19.98
N ASN A 456 0.52 12.53 19.28
CA ASN A 456 0.49 12.08 17.88
C ASN A 456 0.30 13.20 16.85
N LEU A 457 0.44 14.48 17.25
CA LEU A 457 0.31 15.59 16.32
C LEU A 457 1.34 15.51 15.18
N ILE A 458 0.83 15.74 13.98
CA ILE A 458 1.55 16.04 12.75
C ILE A 458 1.57 17.56 12.53
N GLY A 459 0.48 18.25 12.91
CA GLY A 459 0.33 19.69 12.68
C GLY A 459 -0.39 20.42 13.79
N LEU A 460 0.00 21.68 14.00
CA LEU A 460 -0.69 22.62 14.89
C LEU A 460 -1.04 23.89 14.10
N TYR A 461 -2.33 24.18 14.02
CA TYR A 461 -2.83 25.46 13.49
C TYR A 461 -3.30 26.34 14.62
N ILE A 462 -2.97 27.63 14.55
CA ILE A 462 -3.55 28.67 15.39
C ILE A 462 -4.10 29.75 14.47
N TYR A 463 -5.40 29.99 14.55
CA TYR A 463 -6.13 30.96 13.74
C TYR A 463 -6.71 32.07 14.60
N ARG A 464 -6.58 33.32 14.14
CA ARG A 464 -7.32 34.48 14.66
C ARG A 464 -7.27 34.57 16.19
N SER A 465 -6.10 34.34 16.77
CA SER A 465 -5.92 34.23 18.21
C SER A 465 -4.85 35.20 18.70
N ASP A 466 -4.93 35.55 19.98
CA ASP A 466 -3.99 36.45 20.64
C ASP A 466 -3.19 35.65 21.67
N VAL A 467 -1.96 35.29 21.32
CA VAL A 467 -1.10 34.44 22.16
C VAL A 467 -0.46 35.29 23.25
N ALA A 468 -1.07 35.25 24.42
CA ALA A 468 -0.59 35.98 25.60
C ALA A 468 0.61 35.30 26.26
N ASP A 469 0.63 33.96 26.31
CA ASP A 469 1.76 33.21 26.88
C ASP A 469 1.89 31.81 26.25
N TRP A 470 3.13 31.40 26.02
CA TRP A 470 3.48 30.05 25.60
C TRP A 470 4.88 29.73 26.15
N PRO A 471 4.92 29.26 27.41
CA PRO A 471 6.16 29.10 28.17
C PRO A 471 6.94 27.87 27.71
N ALA A 472 8.23 27.82 28.08
CA ALA A 472 9.11 26.68 27.81
C ALA A 472 8.60 25.34 28.39
N THR A 473 7.78 25.37 29.43
CA THR A 473 7.16 24.15 29.99
C THR A 473 6.18 23.50 29.01
N ALA A 474 5.61 24.28 28.08
CA ALA A 474 4.75 23.83 27.00
C ALA A 474 5.52 23.75 25.66
N ALA A 475 6.83 23.55 25.71
CA ALA A 475 7.67 23.36 24.54
C ALA A 475 7.22 22.18 23.67
N LEU A 476 7.43 22.33 22.36
CA LEU A 476 7.21 21.28 21.37
C LEU A 476 8.38 20.27 21.37
N SER A 477 8.59 19.62 22.52
CA SER A 477 9.75 18.77 22.80
C SER A 477 9.77 17.48 21.99
N PRO A 478 10.96 17.00 21.53
CA PRO A 478 11.11 15.70 20.88
C PRO A 478 10.72 14.52 21.76
N ARG A 479 10.65 14.72 23.09
CA ARG A 479 10.20 13.68 24.03
C ARG A 479 8.72 13.37 23.88
N ILE A 480 7.94 14.39 23.49
CA ILE A 480 6.48 14.33 23.37
C ILE A 480 6.09 14.22 21.91
N PHE A 481 6.52 15.17 21.08
CA PHE A 481 6.12 15.29 19.68
C PHE A 481 7.19 14.71 18.77
N ARG A 482 6.98 13.46 18.35
CA ARG A 482 7.91 12.76 17.44
C ARG A 482 7.60 12.93 15.96
N ARG A 483 6.40 13.42 15.65
CA ARG A 483 5.83 13.49 14.28
C ARG A 483 5.36 14.89 13.90
N LEU A 484 5.44 15.85 14.83
CA LEU A 484 4.98 17.21 14.60
C LEU A 484 5.89 17.83 13.53
N SER A 485 5.30 18.07 12.36
CA SER A 485 6.00 18.45 11.15
C SER A 485 5.87 19.95 10.87
N PHE A 486 4.73 20.55 11.24
CA PHE A 486 4.46 21.94 10.95
C PHE A 486 3.69 22.68 12.06
N VAL A 487 3.93 23.99 12.16
CA VAL A 487 3.16 24.93 12.97
C VAL A 487 2.76 26.11 12.08
N VAL A 488 1.48 26.38 11.98
CA VAL A 488 0.94 27.45 11.12
C VAL A 488 0.13 28.42 11.97
N LEU A 489 0.53 29.69 11.93
CA LEU A 489 -0.04 30.79 12.69
C LEU A 489 -0.67 31.76 11.69
N VAL A 490 -2.00 31.80 11.64
CA VAL A 490 -2.73 32.65 10.68
C VAL A 490 -3.55 33.69 11.42
N GLU A 491 -3.43 34.96 11.01
CA GLU A 491 -4.11 36.08 11.67
C GLU A 491 -3.86 36.07 13.20
N THR A 492 -2.67 35.65 13.62
CA THR A 492 -2.34 35.41 15.03
C THR A 492 -1.37 36.47 15.54
N GLU A 493 -1.72 37.06 16.68
CA GLU A 493 -0.90 38.07 17.36
C GLU A 493 0.10 37.39 18.28
N LEU A 494 1.36 37.82 18.19
CA LEU A 494 2.47 37.35 19.01
C LEU A 494 3.30 38.53 19.50
N PRO A 495 3.39 38.78 20.82
CA PRO A 495 4.23 39.87 21.33
C PRO A 495 5.73 39.62 21.09
N ARG A 496 6.13 38.35 20.99
CA ARG A 496 7.47 37.86 20.68
C ARG A 496 7.38 36.41 20.22
N ILE A 497 8.43 35.87 19.60
CA ILE A 497 8.50 34.41 19.41
C ILE A 497 8.49 33.74 20.79
N PRO A 498 7.53 32.85 21.07
CA PRO A 498 7.32 32.30 22.41
C PRO A 498 8.39 31.28 22.77
N ASP A 499 8.64 31.14 24.08
CA ASP A 499 9.64 30.21 24.60
C ASP A 499 9.30 28.75 24.24
N GLY A 500 8.04 28.39 24.08
CA GLY A 500 7.64 27.05 23.62
C GLY A 500 7.97 26.74 22.15
N LEU A 501 8.28 27.75 21.33
CA LEU A 501 8.83 27.62 19.97
C LEU A 501 10.35 27.80 19.92
N LEU A 502 11.01 28.00 21.07
CA LEU A 502 12.45 28.20 21.18
C LEU A 502 13.14 27.10 22.00
N ALA A 503 12.53 26.68 23.10
CA ALA A 503 13.08 25.71 24.04
C ALA A 503 12.86 24.27 23.56
N ASP A 504 13.94 23.48 23.51
CA ASP A 504 13.92 22.02 23.24
C ASP A 504 13.06 21.64 22.01
N LEU A 505 13.18 22.38 20.91
CA LEU A 505 12.30 22.19 19.76
C LEU A 505 12.54 20.84 19.06
N THR A 506 11.48 20.09 18.77
CA THR A 506 11.56 18.78 18.10
C THR A 506 12.18 18.90 16.70
N PRO A 507 13.12 18.03 16.31
CA PRO A 507 13.73 18.07 14.97
C PRO A 507 12.76 17.62 13.87
N SER A 508 11.61 17.02 14.23
CA SER A 508 10.56 16.71 13.25
C SER A 508 9.86 17.98 12.75
N LEU A 509 9.90 19.08 13.52
CA LEU A 509 9.27 20.34 13.13
C LEU A 509 10.16 21.04 12.10
N ILE A 510 9.76 20.90 10.84
CA ILE A 510 10.52 21.36 9.67
C ILE A 510 9.88 22.59 9.02
N ASP A 511 8.67 22.94 9.42
CA ASP A 511 7.83 23.93 8.75
C ASP A 511 7.16 24.86 9.76
N ILE A 512 7.42 26.16 9.64
CA ILE A 512 6.82 27.18 10.50
C ILE A 512 6.30 28.30 9.60
N GLU A 513 5.02 28.61 9.74
CA GLU A 513 4.36 29.63 8.93
C GLU A 513 3.70 30.69 9.80
N PHE A 514 3.92 31.96 9.44
CA PHE A 514 3.23 33.14 9.95
C PHE A 514 2.53 33.79 8.77
N ILE A 515 1.20 33.79 8.77
CA ILE A 515 0.40 34.26 7.65
C ILE A 515 -0.56 35.34 8.14
N ALA A 516 -0.50 36.52 7.54
CA ALA A 516 -1.38 37.65 7.85
C ALA A 516 -1.38 38.03 9.36
N SER A 517 -0.25 37.91 10.05
CA SER A 517 -0.15 38.34 11.45
C SER A 517 -0.43 39.85 11.56
N PRO A 518 -1.20 40.29 12.58
CA PRO A 518 -1.56 41.71 12.71
C PRO A 518 -0.35 42.62 13.00
N SER A 519 0.69 42.07 13.63
CA SER A 519 1.99 42.72 13.82
C SER A 519 3.14 41.87 13.28
N PRO A 520 4.27 42.50 12.87
CA PRO A 520 5.41 41.75 12.34
C PRO A 520 6.12 40.94 13.46
N PRO A 521 6.46 39.65 13.20
CA PRO A 521 7.14 38.83 14.20
C PRO A 521 8.55 39.37 14.50
N THR A 522 8.87 39.48 15.80
CA THR A 522 10.20 39.89 16.27
C THR A 522 11.02 38.67 16.67
N PHE A 523 12.16 38.46 15.99
CA PHE A 523 13.00 37.29 16.18
C PHE A 523 14.16 37.54 17.16
N PRO A 524 14.49 36.58 18.06
CA PRO A 524 15.67 36.68 18.91
C PRO A 524 16.97 36.38 18.15
N ALA A 525 18.10 36.95 18.61
CA ALA A 525 19.40 36.79 17.96
C ALA A 525 19.90 35.33 17.88
N ASN A 526 19.50 34.48 18.82
CA ASN A 526 19.87 33.07 18.87
C ASN A 526 18.85 32.13 18.18
N LEU A 527 17.96 32.66 17.32
CA LEU A 527 16.94 31.87 16.59
C LEU A 527 17.53 30.64 15.88
N HIS A 528 18.73 30.78 15.34
CA HIS A 528 19.44 29.72 14.61
C HIS A 528 19.77 28.48 15.45
N GLU A 529 19.85 28.59 16.77
CA GLU A 529 20.03 27.46 17.68
C GLU A 529 18.72 26.67 17.82
N ALA A 530 17.61 27.38 18.03
CA ALA A 530 16.29 26.78 18.21
C ALA A 530 15.75 26.17 16.91
N TRP A 531 15.89 26.89 15.79
CA TRP A 531 15.31 26.52 14.49
C TRP A 531 16.32 25.83 13.57
N ALA A 532 17.29 25.12 14.13
CA ALA A 532 18.37 24.47 13.38
C ALA A 532 17.88 23.42 12.36
N HIS A 533 16.68 22.86 12.55
CA HIS A 533 16.08 21.84 11.68
C HIS A 533 14.96 22.36 10.78
N VAL A 534 14.52 23.62 10.96
CA VAL A 534 13.46 24.22 10.16
C VAL A 534 13.96 24.41 8.72
N THR A 535 13.21 23.85 7.77
CA THR A 535 13.51 23.91 6.34
C THR A 535 12.55 24.80 5.57
N THR A 536 11.32 24.96 6.05
CA THR A 536 10.30 25.80 5.45
C THR A 536 9.94 26.90 6.44
N LEU A 537 10.07 28.16 6.01
CA LEU A 537 9.68 29.30 6.81
C LEU A 537 8.91 30.28 5.95
N TYR A 538 7.63 30.45 6.24
CA TYR A 538 6.78 31.44 5.58
C TYR A 538 6.43 32.56 6.56
N ILE A 539 6.65 33.80 6.14
CA ILE A 539 6.25 35.00 6.87
C ILE A 539 5.55 35.89 5.85
N GLU A 540 4.30 35.60 5.56
CA GLU A 540 3.56 36.24 4.47
C GLU A 540 2.51 37.20 5.01
N HIS A 541 2.38 38.36 4.37
CA HIS A 541 1.37 39.37 4.76
C HIS A 541 1.47 39.84 6.22
N CYS A 542 2.65 39.81 6.83
CA CYS A 542 2.87 40.20 8.24
C CYS A 542 3.34 41.66 8.41
N GLY A 543 3.39 42.44 7.32
CA GLY A 543 3.78 43.86 7.38
C GLY A 543 5.26 44.09 7.65
N LEU A 544 6.16 43.18 7.26
CA LEU A 544 7.60 43.42 7.40
C LEU A 544 8.08 44.57 6.51
N ASP A 545 8.60 45.65 7.10
CA ASP A 545 9.18 46.78 6.36
C ASP A 545 10.62 46.52 5.91
N VAL A 546 11.34 45.67 6.63
CA VAL A 546 12.76 45.35 6.40
C VAL A 546 12.96 43.85 6.53
N PHE A 547 13.92 43.30 5.77
CA PHE A 547 14.35 41.92 5.91
C PHE A 547 14.87 41.64 7.33
N PRO A 548 14.36 40.63 8.06
CA PRO A 548 14.84 40.31 9.40
C PRO A 548 16.22 39.66 9.37
N SER A 549 17.23 40.34 9.93
CA SER A 549 18.64 39.95 9.81
C SER A 549 18.95 38.62 10.51
N GLU A 550 18.17 38.26 11.53
CA GLU A 550 18.25 37.03 12.30
C GLU A 550 18.07 35.78 11.41
N LEU A 551 17.29 35.90 10.33
CA LEU A 551 17.07 34.80 9.39
C LEU A 551 18.33 34.41 8.62
N LEU A 552 19.29 35.33 8.44
CA LEU A 552 20.54 35.08 7.71
C LEU A 552 21.39 33.97 8.38
N ALA A 553 21.23 33.77 9.68
CA ALA A 553 21.96 32.78 10.45
C ALA A 553 21.34 31.37 10.41
N LEU A 554 20.11 31.22 9.88
CA LEU A 554 19.41 29.92 9.89
C LEU A 554 20.13 28.91 8.99
N PRO A 555 20.49 27.71 9.49
CA PRO A 555 21.41 26.82 8.79
C PRO A 555 20.75 25.87 7.78
N SER A 556 19.42 25.75 7.81
CA SER A 556 18.70 24.65 7.14
C SER A 556 17.57 25.08 6.20
N ILE A 557 17.33 26.39 6.06
CA ILE A 557 16.20 26.91 5.27
C ILE A 557 16.35 26.53 3.79
N ASP A 558 15.39 25.76 3.32
CA ASP A 558 15.21 25.27 1.96
C ASP A 558 14.21 26.09 1.18
N GLN A 559 13.11 26.45 1.84
CA GLN A 559 12.02 27.27 1.31
C GLN A 559 11.80 28.46 2.25
N LEU A 560 11.93 29.65 1.70
CA LEU A 560 11.66 30.90 2.41
C LEU A 560 10.63 31.70 1.61
N SER A 561 9.53 32.07 2.26
CA SER A 561 8.60 33.04 1.72
C SER A 561 8.49 34.25 2.64
N LEU A 562 8.70 35.43 2.05
CA LEU A 562 8.41 36.71 2.66
C LEU A 562 7.41 37.48 1.79
N ALA A 563 6.56 36.77 1.05
CA ALA A 563 5.64 37.37 0.09
C ALA A 563 4.60 38.29 0.78
N GLY A 564 4.17 39.34 0.08
CA GLY A 564 3.08 40.20 0.56
C GLY A 564 3.44 41.10 1.74
N ASN A 565 4.73 41.38 1.95
CA ASN A 565 5.21 42.32 2.96
C ASN A 565 5.53 43.70 2.35
N ASN A 566 6.19 44.57 3.12
CA ASN A 566 6.58 45.92 2.73
C ASN A 566 8.11 46.06 2.56
N ILE A 567 8.80 44.97 2.21
CA ILE A 567 10.26 44.94 2.12
C ILE A 567 10.71 45.69 0.87
N THR A 568 11.52 46.75 1.05
CA THR A 568 12.02 47.59 -0.04
C THR A 568 13.37 47.15 -0.60
N GLY A 569 14.16 46.41 0.18
CA GLY A 569 15.47 45.91 -0.23
C GLY A 569 15.94 44.73 0.61
N LEU A 570 16.92 44.01 0.08
CA LEU A 570 17.56 42.86 0.75
C LEU A 570 18.93 43.26 1.30
N PRO A 571 19.43 42.59 2.37
CA PRO A 571 20.77 42.82 2.90
C PRO A 571 21.86 42.54 1.86
N SER A 572 22.92 43.34 1.84
CA SER A 572 24.03 43.19 0.88
C SER A 572 24.79 41.86 1.05
N ASN A 573 24.80 41.28 2.25
CA ASN A 573 25.45 40.01 2.57
C ASN A 573 24.53 38.78 2.44
N ILE A 574 23.29 38.93 1.95
CA ILE A 574 22.32 37.83 1.90
C ILE A 574 22.85 36.61 1.13
N SER A 575 23.56 36.82 0.02
CA SER A 575 24.10 35.75 -0.82
C SER A 575 25.19 34.92 -0.12
N ALA A 576 25.89 35.50 0.86
CA ALA A 576 26.93 34.82 1.64
C ALA A 576 26.39 34.17 2.93
N SER A 577 25.13 34.43 3.28
CA SER A 577 24.52 33.97 4.53
C SER A 577 24.38 32.44 4.62
N HIS A 578 24.31 31.90 5.84
CA HIS A 578 24.10 30.47 6.06
C HIS A 578 22.77 30.00 5.47
N MET A 579 21.74 30.84 5.62
CA MET A 579 20.42 30.60 5.05
C MET A 579 20.49 30.41 3.53
N MET A 580 21.10 31.35 2.81
CA MET A 580 21.10 31.34 1.34
C MET A 580 22.00 30.25 0.74
N GLN A 581 22.91 29.66 1.52
CA GLN A 581 23.68 28.49 1.09
C GLN A 581 22.81 27.22 0.94
N ARG A 582 21.63 27.18 1.58
CA ARG A 582 20.70 26.04 1.53
C ARG A 582 19.41 26.34 0.80
N THR A 583 18.98 27.60 0.75
CA THR A 583 17.70 27.97 0.14
C THR A 583 17.67 27.61 -1.34
N ARG A 584 16.61 26.89 -1.74
CA ARG A 584 16.33 26.52 -3.13
C ARG A 584 15.12 27.29 -3.67
N PHE A 585 14.16 27.62 -2.82
CA PHE A 585 12.96 28.36 -3.18
C PHE A 585 12.91 29.63 -2.34
N PHE A 586 12.95 30.78 -3.00
CA PHE A 586 12.86 32.07 -2.33
C PHE A 586 11.73 32.90 -2.93
N LEU A 587 10.68 33.14 -2.15
CA LEU A 587 9.48 33.84 -2.55
C LEU A 587 9.47 35.23 -1.91
N LEU A 588 9.50 36.25 -2.76
CA LEU A 588 9.57 37.66 -2.40
C LEU A 588 8.49 38.50 -3.11
N GLY A 589 7.59 37.85 -3.84
CA GLY A 589 6.53 38.53 -4.59
C GLY A 589 5.67 39.42 -3.68
N LEU A 590 4.96 40.38 -4.29
CA LEU A 590 4.09 41.32 -3.58
C LEU A 590 4.82 42.15 -2.50
N ASN A 591 6.11 42.47 -2.73
CA ASN A 591 6.88 43.43 -1.92
C ASN A 591 7.31 44.62 -2.78
N PRO A 592 7.42 45.84 -2.24
CA PRO A 592 7.90 47.01 -2.97
C PRO A 592 9.43 47.01 -3.17
N LEU A 593 10.02 45.87 -3.53
CA LEU A 593 11.46 45.72 -3.75
C LEU A 593 11.93 46.63 -4.88
N VAL A 594 12.94 47.45 -4.62
CA VAL A 594 13.49 48.40 -5.61
C VAL A 594 14.74 47.84 -6.31
N SER A 595 15.54 47.05 -5.58
CA SER A 595 16.79 46.48 -6.09
C SER A 595 17.06 45.11 -5.50
N LEU A 596 17.74 44.26 -6.27
CA LEU A 596 18.26 42.96 -5.82
C LEU A 596 19.80 43.01 -5.78
N PRO A 597 20.44 42.37 -4.78
CA PRO A 597 21.89 42.18 -4.78
C PRO A 597 22.35 41.43 -6.03
N SER A 598 23.39 41.92 -6.71
CA SER A 598 23.89 41.33 -7.97
C SER A 598 24.22 39.84 -7.84
N ASP A 599 24.76 39.44 -6.69
CA ASP A 599 25.24 38.08 -6.46
C ASP A 599 24.08 37.10 -6.21
N LEU A 600 22.87 37.61 -5.90
CA LEU A 600 21.70 36.77 -5.65
C LEU A 600 21.27 36.01 -6.91
N VAL A 601 21.43 36.61 -8.09
CA VAL A 601 21.14 35.98 -9.40
C VAL A 601 22.10 34.84 -9.70
N THR A 602 23.30 34.85 -9.11
CA THR A 602 24.31 33.78 -9.26
C THR A 602 24.27 32.70 -8.18
N SER A 603 23.31 32.80 -7.25
CA SER A 603 23.15 31.87 -6.15
C SER A 603 22.63 30.49 -6.61
N ARG A 604 22.60 29.51 -5.70
CA ARG A 604 22.14 28.13 -5.98
C ARG A 604 20.62 27.96 -5.95
N LEU A 605 19.86 29.05 -6.04
CA LEU A 605 18.40 29.02 -6.06
C LEU A 605 17.91 28.19 -7.25
N LEU A 606 16.93 27.32 -7.00
CA LEU A 606 16.19 26.66 -8.07
C LEU A 606 15.09 27.58 -8.59
N GLN A 607 14.44 28.34 -7.70
CA GLN A 607 13.38 29.27 -8.05
C GLN A 607 13.45 30.52 -7.16
N LEU A 608 13.31 31.69 -7.80
CA LEU A 608 13.18 33.00 -7.18
C LEU A 608 11.90 33.65 -7.71
N TYR A 609 10.93 33.91 -6.85
CA TYR A 609 9.66 34.56 -7.21
C TYR A 609 9.67 36.00 -6.73
N ILE A 610 9.60 36.94 -7.68
CA ILE A 610 9.63 38.40 -7.44
C ILE A 610 8.47 39.11 -8.16
N ASP A 611 7.38 38.37 -8.39
CA ASP A 611 6.20 38.88 -9.08
C ASP A 611 5.57 40.05 -8.31
N PHE A 612 5.04 41.04 -9.04
CA PHE A 612 4.39 42.22 -8.45
C PHE A 612 5.28 42.99 -7.47
N THR A 613 6.57 43.09 -7.77
CA THR A 613 7.52 43.94 -7.06
C THR A 613 7.81 45.24 -7.81
N GLY A 614 8.45 46.20 -7.15
CA GLY A 614 8.93 47.44 -7.77
C GLY A 614 10.20 47.26 -8.63
N TYR A 615 10.73 46.03 -8.71
CA TYR A 615 11.98 45.73 -9.38
C TYR A 615 11.77 45.70 -10.88
N ILE A 616 12.39 46.64 -11.58
CA ILE A 616 12.43 46.67 -13.04
C ILE A 616 13.75 46.00 -13.44
N ALA A 617 13.68 44.77 -13.95
CA ALA A 617 14.83 44.15 -14.58
C ALA A 617 15.24 44.99 -15.80
N VAL A 618 16.37 45.70 -15.70
CA VAL A 618 16.99 46.32 -16.88
C VAL A 618 17.54 45.18 -17.73
N VAL A 619 16.75 44.74 -18.70
CA VAL A 619 17.21 43.85 -19.76
C VAL A 619 18.16 44.68 -20.62
N CYS A 620 19.47 44.48 -20.43
CA CYS A 620 20.49 44.93 -21.38
C CYS A 620 20.74 43.83 -22.42
#